data_AF-A0AAI9AIB1-F1
#
_entry.id   AF-A0AAI9AIB1-F1
#
_cell.length_a   1.000
_cell.length_b   1.000
_cell.length_c   1.000
_cell.angle_alpha   90.00
_cell.angle_beta   90.00
_cell.angle_gamma   90.00
#
_symmetry.space_group_name_H-M   'P 1'
#
loop_
_entity.id
_entity.type
_entity.pdbx_description
1 polymer ?
#
loop_
_entity_poly.entity_id
_entity_poly.type
_entity_poly.pdbx_seq_one_letter_code
_entity_poly.pdbx_strand_id
1 'polypeptide(L)' 'MKKILGIIAISGLAFAYQNCAMCHNGSMAIKLDKLTPQEIIAKLKEFKAGKGSPMMVNIAKGMSDKEIEEAAKKYGKK' A
#
# COMPACT_ATOMS: atom_id res chain seq x y z
N MET A 1 -6.33 18.76 -39.45
CA MET A 1 -6.28 19.29 -38.06
C MET A 1 -6.52 18.12 -37.13
N LYS A 2 -5.42 17.55 -36.61
CA LYS A 2 -5.41 16.25 -35.94
C LYS A 2 -5.89 16.39 -34.49
N LYS A 3 -6.76 15.47 -34.11
CA LYS A 3 -7.41 15.31 -32.81
C LYS A 3 -6.35 15.22 -31.71
N ILE A 4 -6.23 16.23 -30.87
CA ILE A 4 -5.56 16.11 -29.57
C ILE A 4 -6.68 16.15 -28.52
N LEU A 5 -7.40 15.04 -28.41
CA LEU A 5 -8.22 14.78 -27.23
C LEU A 5 -7.24 14.31 -26.16
N GLY A 6 -7.04 15.21 -25.19
CA GLY A 6 -6.11 15.05 -24.09
C GLY A 6 -6.28 13.69 -23.41
N ILE A 7 -5.20 12.94 -23.41
CA ILE A 7 -5.00 11.82 -22.50
C ILE A 7 -4.92 12.44 -21.10
N ILE A 8 -6.06 12.58 -20.44
CA ILE A 8 -6.10 12.82 -18.99
C ILE A 8 -5.60 11.52 -18.38
N ALA A 9 -4.29 11.47 -18.15
CA ALA A 9 -3.65 10.43 -17.35
C ALA A 9 -4.19 10.57 -15.92
N ILE A 10 -5.23 9.81 -15.60
CA ILE A 10 -5.64 9.54 -14.22
C ILE A 10 -4.60 8.57 -13.64
N SER A 11 -3.38 9.05 -13.46
CA SER A 11 -2.29 8.29 -12.79
C SER A 11 -1.91 8.92 -11.44
N GLY A 12 -2.65 9.93 -10.98
CA GLY A 12 -2.27 10.77 -9.83
C GLY A 12 -3.07 10.59 -8.54
N LEU A 13 -4.08 9.72 -8.47
CA LEU A 13 -4.79 9.46 -7.20
C LEU A 13 -4.11 8.37 -6.34
N ALA A 14 -3.08 7.71 -6.87
CA ALA A 14 -2.33 6.69 -6.14
C ALA A 14 -1.43 7.35 -5.07
N PHE A 15 -1.55 6.90 -3.81
CA PHE A 15 -0.78 7.32 -2.62
C PHE A 15 -1.30 8.45 -1.74
N ALA A 16 -2.51 8.99 -1.96
CA ALA A 16 -3.01 10.05 -1.08
C ALA A 16 -3.28 9.60 0.37
N TYR A 17 -3.40 8.30 0.67
CA TYR A 17 -4.02 7.91 1.95
C TYR A 17 -3.15 7.25 3.02
N GLN A 18 -1.98 6.67 2.78
CA GLN A 18 -1.29 5.95 3.87
C GLN A 18 0.23 6.12 3.80
N ASN A 19 0.75 7.07 4.56
CA ASN A 19 2.18 7.19 4.81
C ASN A 19 2.61 6.05 5.75
N CYS A 20 2.86 4.86 5.21
CA CYS A 20 3.23 3.66 5.96
C CYS A 20 4.44 3.93 6.89
N ALA A 21 5.37 4.78 6.45
CA ALA A 21 6.53 5.18 7.23
C ALA A 21 6.15 5.89 8.54
N MET A 22 5.01 6.58 8.60
CA MET A 22 4.57 7.30 9.81
C MET A 22 4.47 6.35 11.02
N CYS A 23 3.92 5.15 10.84
CA CYS A 23 3.80 4.16 11.90
C CYS A 23 4.98 3.18 11.93
N HIS A 24 5.49 2.82 10.75
CA HIS A 24 6.47 1.73 10.63
C HIS A 24 7.94 2.17 10.75
N ASN A 25 8.27 3.46 10.58
CA ASN A 25 9.64 3.97 10.78
C ASN A 25 9.88 4.50 12.21
N GLY A 26 8.81 4.77 12.97
CA GLY A 26 8.86 5.36 14.32
C GLY A 26 8.75 4.37 15.48
N SER A 27 8.91 3.07 15.25
CA SER A 27 8.76 2.00 16.26
C SER A 27 7.33 1.75 16.80
N MET A 28 6.31 2.41 16.24
CA MET A 28 4.90 2.17 16.60
C MET A 28 4.37 0.85 16.00
N ALA A 29 4.99 0.36 14.93
CA ALA A 29 4.68 -0.91 14.30
C ALA A 29 5.97 -1.62 13.86
N ILE A 30 5.83 -2.88 13.43
CA ILE A 30 6.94 -3.66 12.86
C ILE A 30 7.58 -2.90 11.69
N LYS A 31 8.91 -2.81 11.64
CA LYS A 31 9.57 -2.16 10.51
C LYS A 31 9.34 -2.97 9.22
N LEU A 32 8.87 -2.31 8.17
CA LEU A 32 8.54 -2.96 6.90
C LEU A 32 9.79 -3.45 6.14
N ASP A 33 10.93 -2.81 6.37
CA ASP A 33 12.24 -3.19 5.82
C ASP A 33 12.76 -4.54 6.35
N LYS A 34 12.12 -5.12 7.37
CA LYS A 34 12.39 -6.47 7.86
C LYS A 34 11.59 -7.55 7.16
N LEU A 35 10.55 -7.17 6.42
CA LEU A 35 9.65 -8.09 5.72
C LEU A 35 9.96 -8.05 4.23
N THR A 36 9.97 -9.21 3.59
CA THR A 36 10.00 -9.31 2.13
C THR A 36 8.71 -8.71 1.53
N PRO A 37 8.73 -8.26 0.27
CA PRO A 37 7.53 -7.83 -0.42
C PRO A 37 6.40 -8.87 -0.37
N GLN A 38 6.72 -10.15 -0.50
CA GLN A 38 5.74 -11.25 -0.46
C GLN A 38 5.08 -11.37 0.91
N GLU A 39 5.84 -11.22 2.00
CA GLU A 39 5.30 -11.22 3.36
C GLU A 39 4.39 -10.01 3.61
N ILE A 40 4.75 -8.83 3.09
CA ILE A 40 3.91 -7.63 3.18
C ILE A 40 2.60 -7.84 2.41
N ILE A 41 2.65 -8.38 1.20
CA ILE A 41 1.45 -8.70 0.40
C ILE A 41 0.55 -9.68 1.16
N ALA A 42 1.12 -10.77 1.68
CA ALA A 42 0.37 -11.77 2.42
C ALA A 42 -0.34 -11.15 3.64
N LYS A 43 0.39 -10.36 4.45
CA LYS A 43 -0.17 -9.68 5.62
C LYS A 43 -1.24 -8.65 5.25
N LEU A 44 -1.02 -7.84 4.22
CA LEU A 44 -2.03 -6.87 3.77
C LEU A 44 -3.30 -7.56 3.26
N LYS A 45 -3.19 -8.72 2.60
CA LYS A 45 -4.36 -9.53 2.22
C LYS A 45 -5.08 -10.12 3.43
N GLU A 46 -4.36 -10.56 4.46
CA GLU A 46 -4.96 -10.99 5.72
C GLU A 46 -5.72 -9.86 6.42
N PHE A 47 -5.12 -8.67 6.50
CA PHE A 47 -5.77 -7.47 7.05
C PHE A 47 -7.00 -7.06 6.23
N LYS A 48 -6.91 -7.12 4.90
CA LYS A 48 -8.05 -6.86 4.00
C LYS A 48 -9.20 -7.84 4.22
N ALA A 49 -8.88 -9.10 4.53
CA ALA A 49 -9.84 -10.13 4.93
C ALA A 49 -10.39 -9.96 6.37
N GLY A 50 -10.00 -8.90 7.08
CA GLY A 50 -10.48 -8.59 8.42
C GLY A 50 -9.72 -9.28 9.56
N LYS A 51 -8.58 -9.91 9.29
CA LYS A 51 -7.77 -10.61 10.31
C LYS A 51 -6.63 -9.72 10.81
N GLY A 52 -6.31 -9.80 12.10
CA GLY A 52 -5.16 -9.09 12.69
C GLY A 52 -5.53 -7.74 13.31
N SER A 53 -4.60 -6.79 13.30
CA SER A 53 -4.79 -5.49 13.98
C SER A 53 -5.95 -4.69 13.38
N PRO A 54 -6.91 -4.20 14.18
CA PRO A 54 -8.03 -3.39 13.68
C PRO A 54 -7.59 -2.17 12.88
N MET A 55 -6.48 -1.54 13.28
CA MET A 55 -5.90 -0.40 12.56
C MET A 55 -5.47 -0.81 11.14
N MET A 56 -4.70 -1.89 11.02
CA MET A 56 -4.25 -2.37 9.72
C MET A 56 -5.38 -2.94 8.88
N VAL A 57 -6.41 -3.53 9.49
CA VAL A 57 -7.64 -3.96 8.80
C VAL A 57 -8.33 -2.76 8.14
N ASN A 58 -8.52 -1.67 8.88
CA ASN A 58 -9.16 -0.47 8.34
C ASN A 58 -8.35 0.15 7.20
N ILE A 59 -7.01 0.12 7.32
CA ILE A 59 -6.10 0.57 6.26
C ILE A 59 -6.22 -0.33 5.03
N ALA A 60 -6.03 -1.64 5.19
CA ALA A 60 -5.99 -2.60 4.08
C ALA A 60 -7.34 -2.77 3.37
N LYS A 61 -8.46 -2.56 4.07
CA LYS A 61 -9.80 -2.54 3.46
C LYS A 61 -9.93 -1.48 2.36
N GLY A 62 -9.29 -0.33 2.53
CA GLY A 62 -9.29 0.77 1.56
C GLY A 62 -8.32 0.60 0.40
N MET A 63 -7.43 -0.39 0.43
CA MET A 63 -6.41 -0.59 -0.61
C MET A 63 -6.91 -1.56 -1.68
N SER A 64 -6.66 -1.24 -2.95
CA SER A 64 -6.76 -2.21 -4.05
C SER A 64 -5.60 -3.21 -4.02
N ASP A 65 -5.76 -4.35 -4.69
CA ASP A 65 -4.69 -5.37 -4.78
C ASP A 65 -3.43 -4.81 -5.45
N LYS A 66 -3.59 -3.92 -6.44
CA LYS A 66 -2.49 -3.20 -7.08
C LYS A 66 -1.75 -2.30 -6.08
N GLU A 67 -2.47 -1.55 -5.25
CA GLU A 67 -1.84 -0.70 -4.23
C GLU A 67 -1.12 -1.52 -3.16
N ILE A 68 -1.62 -2.71 -2.81
CA ILE A 68 -0.95 -3.65 -1.91
C ILE A 68 0.39 -4.09 -2.51
N GLU A 69 0.41 -4.47 -3.78
CA GLU A 69 1.64 -4.88 -4.47
C GLU A 69 2.65 -3.73 -4.56
N GLU A 70 2.20 -2.52 -4.92
CA GLU A 70 3.07 -1.35 -5.02
C GLU A 70 3.61 -0.91 -3.64
N ALA A 71 2.80 -0.96 -2.58
CA ALA A 71 3.26 -0.70 -1.22
C ALA A 71 4.32 -1.72 -0.78
N ALA A 72 4.09 -3.01 -1.07
CA ALA A 72 5.03 -4.06 -0.74
C ALA A 72 6.38 -3.92 -1.47
N LYS A 73 6.36 -3.61 -2.77
CA LYS A 73 7.58 -3.33 -3.55
C LYS A 73 8.33 -2.11 -3.01
N LYS A 74 7.60 -1.08 -2.57
CA LYS A 74 8.18 0.18 -2.10
C LYS A 74 8.83 0.07 -0.73
N TYR A 75 8.17 -0.62 0.22
CA TYR A 75 8.59 -0.64 1.63
C TYR A 75 9.21 -1.96 2.09
N GLY A 76 9.06 -3.02 1.32
CA GLY A 76 9.68 -4.31 1.62
C GLY A 76 11.20 -4.28 1.52
N LYS A 77 11.81 -5.25 2.21
CA LYS A 77 13.23 -5.53 2.13
C LYS A 77 13.63 -5.80 0.68
N LYS A 78 14.70 -5.13 0.24
CA LYS A 78 15.34 -5.36 -1.07
C LYS A 78 16.29 -6.54 -1.02
#